data_AF-A0A559QLP0-F1
#
_entry.id   AF-A0A559QLP0-F1
#
_cell.length_a   1.000
_cell.length_b   1.000
_cell.length_c   1.000
_cell.angle_alpha   90.00
_cell.angle_beta   90.00
_cell.angle_gamma   90.00
#
_symmetry.space_group_name_H-M   'P 1'
#
loop_
_entity.id
_entity.type
_entity.pdbx_description
1 polymer ?
#
loop_
_entity_poly.entity_id
_entity_poly.type
_entity_poly.pdbx_seq_one_letter_code
_entity_poly.pdbx_strand_id
1 'polypeptide(L)'
;MNRQDRLLNGVWWLCAVMALTLVLLVPEAMAQRYVVVNGQLMAPEQIAFLEQMACGRVPNGRYWLNLNTGVWGYEGDPTPRGQLTGNCYGNTQRKPSLSERGLLYSPGEILRD
;
A
#
# COMPACT_ATOMS: atom_id res chain seq x y z
N MET A 1 50.91 11.54 37.46
CA MET A 1 49.81 11.37 36.48
C MET A 1 49.32 12.73 36.06
N ASN A 2 49.46 13.08 34.78
CA ASN A 2 49.28 14.45 34.28
C ASN A 2 47.81 14.72 33.88
N ARG A 3 47.35 15.97 34.07
CA ARG A 3 45.93 16.37 33.87
C ARG A 3 45.51 16.35 32.39
N GLN A 4 46.48 16.44 31.48
CA GLN A 4 46.29 16.47 30.02
C GLN A 4 45.85 15.11 29.45
N ASP A 5 46.28 13.99 30.05
CA ASP A 5 45.97 12.64 29.56
C ASP A 5 44.49 12.25 29.79
N ARG A 6 43.85 12.84 30.82
CA ARG A 6 42.43 12.61 31.11
C ARG A 6 41.49 13.29 30.12
N LEU A 7 41.89 14.43 29.55
CA LEU A 7 41.07 15.19 28.62
C LEU A 7 41.08 14.58 27.23
N LEU A 8 42.24 14.08 26.78
CA LEU A 8 42.39 13.40 25.49
C LEU A 8 41.54 12.12 25.42
N ASN A 9 41.54 11.30 26.48
CA ASN A 9 40.74 10.06 26.52
C ASN A 9 39.22 10.31 26.56
N GLY A 10 38.78 11.42 27.18
CA GLY A 10 37.36 11.80 27.23
C GLY A 10 36.80 12.27 25.89
N VAL A 11 37.61 12.96 25.08
CA VAL A 11 37.22 13.42 23.74
C VAL A 11 37.07 12.25 22.77
N TRP A 12 37.96 11.25 22.85
CA TRP A 12 37.84 10.02 22.05
C TRP A 12 36.60 9.20 22.42
N TRP A 13 36.26 9.13 23.72
CA TRP A 13 35.03 8.51 24.19
C TRP A 13 33.77 9.25 23.72
N LEU A 14 33.77 10.59 23.76
CA LEU A 14 32.65 11.40 23.28
C LEU A 14 32.44 11.26 21.78
N CYS A 15 33.51 11.23 20.98
CA CYS A 15 33.43 10.96 19.54
C CYS A 15 32.92 9.54 19.25
N ALA A 16 33.39 8.53 19.99
CA ALA A 16 32.94 7.15 19.83
C ALA A 16 31.46 6.99 20.17
N VAL A 17 30.99 7.61 21.26
CA VAL A 17 29.57 7.59 21.65
C VAL A 17 28.72 8.38 20.66
N MET A 18 29.16 9.56 20.19
CA MET A 18 28.44 10.31 19.14
C MET A 18 28.32 9.51 17.84
N ALA A 19 29.40 8.87 17.39
CA ALA A 19 29.38 8.05 16.19
C ALA A 19 28.43 6.84 16.35
N LEU A 20 28.38 6.23 17.54
CA LEU A 20 27.46 5.12 17.82
C LEU A 20 25.99 5.58 17.84
N THR A 21 25.70 6.77 18.36
CA THR A 21 24.33 7.33 18.34
C THR A 21 23.87 7.74 16.95
N LEU A 22 24.78 8.14 16.05
CA LEU A 22 24.44 8.55 14.69
C LEU A 22 24.02 7.36 13.80
N VAL A 23 24.58 6.17 14.04
CA VAL A 23 24.27 4.95 13.28
C VAL A 23 22.89 4.38 13.60
N LEU A 24 22.31 4.71 14.76
CA LEU A 24 20.96 4.24 15.14
C LEU A 24 19.84 5.11 14.56
N LEU A 25 20.17 6.23 13.91
CA LEU A 25 19.20 7.19 13.34
C LEU A 25 19.08 7.09 11.82
N VAL A 26 19.47 5.97 11.20
CA VAL A 26 19.27 5.78 9.75
C VAL A 26 17.77 5.67 9.48
N PRO A 27 17.15 6.61 8.76
CA PRO A 27 15.76 6.44 8.38
C PRO A 27 15.67 5.31 7.35
N GLU A 28 14.82 4.31 7.61
CA GLU A 28 14.45 3.23 6.67
C GLU A 28 13.66 3.74 5.43
N ALA A 29 13.65 5.06 5.21
CA ALA A 29 12.81 5.76 4.23
C ALA A 29 13.25 5.55 2.77
N MET A 30 14.35 4.85 2.52
CA MET A 30 14.94 4.64 1.19
C MET A 30 14.61 3.26 0.60
N ALA A 31 13.56 2.58 1.08
CA ALA A 31 13.10 1.35 0.46
C ALA A 31 12.32 1.65 -0.84
N GLN A 32 13.03 1.71 -1.97
CA GLN A 32 12.42 1.88 -3.29
C GLN A 32 11.42 0.75 -3.56
N ARG A 33 10.17 1.10 -3.92
CA ARG A 33 9.11 0.13 -4.19
C ARG A 33 9.35 -0.57 -5.52
N TYR A 34 9.07 -1.87 -5.59
CA TYR A 34 9.26 -2.69 -6.79
C TYR A 34 7.90 -3.12 -7.35
N VAL A 35 7.35 -2.34 -8.28
CA VAL A 35 6.09 -2.64 -8.95
C VAL A 35 6.34 -2.55 -10.45
N VAL A 36 6.17 -3.67 -11.15
CA VAL A 36 6.32 -3.75 -12.60
C VAL A 36 4.95 -4.01 -13.20
N VAL A 37 4.52 -3.19 -14.14
CA VAL A 37 3.25 -3.35 -14.86
C VAL A 37 3.56 -3.41 -16.35
N ASN A 38 3.14 -4.47 -17.03
CA ASN A 38 3.40 -4.69 -18.45
C ASN A 38 4.90 -4.57 -18.81
N GLY A 39 5.77 -5.11 -17.95
CA GLY A 39 7.24 -5.04 -18.12
C GLY A 39 7.89 -3.70 -17.76
N GLN A 40 7.12 -2.66 -17.42
CA GLN A 40 7.66 -1.36 -17.05
C GLN A 40 7.73 -1.20 -15.52
N LEU A 41 8.89 -0.78 -15.00
CA LEU A 41 9.02 -0.41 -13.58
C LEU A 41 8.29 0.91 -13.32
N MET A 42 7.40 0.91 -12.34
CA MET A 42 6.56 2.07 -12.00
C MET A 42 7.32 3.05 -11.11
N ALA A 43 7.16 4.36 -11.42
CA ALA A 43 7.64 5.44 -10.56
C ALA A 43 6.77 5.58 -9.29
N PRO A 44 7.28 6.17 -8.20
CA PRO A 44 6.51 6.33 -6.96
C PRO A 44 5.14 6.99 -7.15
N GLU A 45 5.05 7.99 -8.02
CA GLU A 45 3.82 8.73 -8.33
C GLU A 45 2.81 7.85 -9.09
N GLN A 46 3.31 6.98 -9.97
CA GLN A 46 2.49 6.02 -10.71
C GLN A 46 1.95 4.93 -9.79
N ILE A 47 2.77 4.46 -8.84
CA ILE A 47 2.33 3.52 -7.80
C ILE A 47 1.23 4.16 -6.96
N ALA A 48 1.41 5.42 -6.52
CA ALA A 48 0.38 6.13 -5.75
C ALA A 48 -0.95 6.25 -6.53
N PHE A 49 -0.89 6.52 -7.84
CA PHE A 49 -2.09 6.54 -8.69
C PHE A 49 -2.76 5.16 -8.80
N LEU A 50 -1.98 4.09 -8.99
CA LEU A 50 -2.50 2.72 -9.00
C LEU A 50 -3.15 2.35 -7.65
N GLU A 51 -2.55 2.76 -6.53
CA GLU A 51 -3.06 2.53 -5.19
C GLU A 51 -4.39 3.26 -4.93
N GLN A 52 -4.56 4.46 -5.48
CA GLN A 52 -5.84 5.19 -5.47
C GLN A 52 -6.91 4.43 -6.27
N MET A 53 -6.58 3.94 -7.47
CA MET A 53 -7.53 3.18 -8.30
C MET A 53 -7.86 1.79 -7.76
N ALA A 54 -6.90 1.14 -7.10
CA ALA A 54 -7.04 -0.17 -6.47
C ALA A 54 -7.62 -0.10 -5.06
N CYS A 55 -7.78 1.11 -4.52
CA CYS A 55 -8.37 1.37 -3.20
C CYS A 55 -7.61 0.68 -2.07
N GLY A 56 -6.28 0.64 -2.21
CA GLY A 56 -5.41 -0.08 -1.31
C GLY A 56 -3.97 -0.10 -1.80
N ARG A 57 -3.08 -0.56 -0.92
CA ARG A 57 -1.65 -0.65 -1.21
C ARG A 57 -1.40 -1.73 -2.27
N VAL A 58 -0.60 -1.41 -3.29
CA VAL A 58 -0.20 -2.35 -4.34
C VAL A 58 1.03 -3.13 -3.85
N PRO A 59 0.98 -4.46 -3.67
CA PRO A 59 2.16 -5.21 -3.23
C PRO A 59 3.31 -5.11 -4.24
N ASN A 60 4.56 -5.24 -3.76
CA ASN A 60 5.68 -5.34 -4.68
C ASN A 60 5.52 -6.61 -5.55
N GLY A 61 5.79 -6.50 -6.84
CA GLY A 61 5.60 -7.61 -7.77
C GLY A 61 5.54 -7.19 -9.24
N ARG A 62 5.27 -8.18 -10.09
CA ARG A 62 5.12 -8.02 -11.54
C ARG A 62 3.71 -8.37 -11.95
N TYR A 63 3.09 -7.50 -12.74
CA TYR A 63 1.68 -7.55 -13.09
C TYR A 63 1.48 -7.35 -14.59
N TRP A 64 0.45 -7.97 -15.14
CA TRP A 64 -0.12 -7.54 -16.42
C TRP A 64 -1.39 -6.72 -16.16
N LEU A 65 -1.60 -5.72 -17.00
CA LEU A 65 -2.78 -4.84 -16.97
C LEU A 65 -3.26 -4.60 -18.40
N ASN A 66 -4.51 -4.96 -18.66
CA ASN A 66 -5.18 -4.61 -19.90
C ASN A 66 -5.74 -3.18 -19.79
N LEU A 67 -5.10 -2.23 -20.45
CA LEU A 67 -5.46 -0.80 -20.38
C LEU A 67 -6.86 -0.48 -20.94
N ASN A 68 -7.40 -1.31 -21.83
CA ASN A 68 -8.73 -1.09 -22.41
C ASN A 68 -9.86 -1.49 -21.45
N THR A 69 -9.62 -2.51 -20.63
CA THR A 69 -10.65 -3.08 -19.74
C THR A 69 -10.39 -2.80 -18.26
N GLY A 70 -9.17 -2.39 -17.89
CA GLY A 70 -8.72 -2.26 -16.50
C GLY A 70 -8.48 -3.59 -15.79
N VAL A 71 -8.65 -4.73 -16.47
CA VAL A 71 -8.44 -6.06 -15.87
C VAL A 71 -6.95 -6.32 -15.68
N TRP A 72 -6.58 -6.87 -14.52
CA TRP A 72 -5.20 -7.13 -14.16
C TRP A 72 -4.98 -8.49 -13.51
N GLY A 73 -3.73 -8.94 -13.50
CA GLY A 73 -3.28 -10.15 -12.81
C GLY A 73 -1.76 -10.19 -12.62
N TYR A 74 -1.25 -11.30 -12.10
CA TYR A 74 0.20 -11.48 -11.93
C TYR A 74 0.85 -11.83 -13.27
N GLU A 75 2.02 -11.25 -13.55
CA GLU A 75 2.74 -11.54 -14.79
C GLU A 75 3.07 -13.04 -14.90
N GLY A 76 2.77 -13.65 -16.06
CA GLY A 76 2.94 -15.09 -16.30
C GLY A 76 1.75 -15.96 -15.87
N ASP A 77 0.80 -15.43 -15.10
CA ASP A 77 -0.46 -16.11 -14.77
C ASP A 77 -1.61 -15.50 -15.58
N PRO A 78 -2.27 -16.26 -16.48
CA PRO A 78 -3.37 -15.75 -17.30
C PRO A 78 -4.64 -15.44 -16.48
N THR A 79 -4.71 -15.83 -15.21
CA THR A 79 -5.90 -15.69 -14.37
C THR A 79 -6.09 -14.23 -13.92
N PRO A 80 -7.24 -13.59 -14.25
CA PRO A 80 -7.54 -12.26 -13.73
C PRO A 80 -7.64 -12.24 -12.21
N ARG A 81 -7.03 -11.24 -11.58
CA ARG A 81 -7.08 -11.00 -10.13
C ARG A 81 -8.11 -9.93 -9.74
N GLY A 82 -8.41 -9.03 -10.67
CA GLY A 82 -9.40 -7.99 -10.45
C GLY A 82 -9.49 -7.03 -11.63
N GLN A 83 -10.22 -5.94 -11.41
CA GLN A 83 -10.42 -4.87 -12.38
C GLN A 83 -10.23 -3.52 -11.69
N LEU A 84 -9.40 -2.65 -12.26
CA LEU A 84 -9.22 -1.27 -11.82
C LEU A 84 -10.41 -0.46 -12.34
N THR A 85 -11.41 -0.20 -11.50
CA THR A 85 -12.63 0.53 -11.90
C THR A 85 -12.71 1.95 -11.34
N GLY A 86 -11.67 2.45 -10.66
CA GLY A 86 -11.61 3.82 -10.12
C GLY A 86 -12.63 4.14 -9.02
N ASN A 87 -13.56 3.22 -8.72
CA ASN A 87 -14.61 3.40 -7.73
C ASN A 87 -14.30 2.59 -6.47
N CYS A 88 -13.63 3.23 -5.52
CA CYS A 88 -13.45 2.70 -4.16
C CYS A 88 -14.74 2.49 -3.37
N TYR A 89 -15.87 2.90 -3.94
CA TYR A 89 -17.21 2.67 -3.42
C TYR A 89 -17.86 1.37 -3.95
N GLY A 90 -17.23 0.64 -4.87
CA GLY A 90 -17.85 -0.46 -5.63
C GLY A 90 -17.58 -1.89 -5.14
N ASN A 91 -16.61 -2.14 -4.25
CA ASN A 91 -16.35 -3.48 -3.70
C ASN A 91 -17.10 -3.74 -2.38
N THR A 92 -18.03 -2.87 -2.00
CA THR A 92 -19.23 -3.40 -1.37
C THR A 92 -19.97 -4.05 -2.53
N GLN A 93 -19.79 -5.37 -2.74
CA GLN A 93 -20.84 -6.17 -3.40
C GLN A 93 -22.14 -5.58 -2.88
N ARG A 94 -22.95 -4.99 -3.76
CA ARG A 94 -24.20 -4.33 -3.38
C ARG A 94 -25.05 -5.43 -2.75
N LYS A 95 -24.89 -5.64 -1.44
CA LYS A 95 -25.62 -6.65 -0.69
C LYS A 95 -27.03 -6.12 -0.73
N PRO A 96 -27.95 -6.78 -1.46
CA PRO A 96 -29.30 -6.27 -1.56
C PRO A 96 -29.80 -6.15 -0.12
N SER A 97 -30.44 -5.02 0.17
CA SER A 97 -31.06 -4.76 1.45
C SER A 97 -32.01 -5.91 1.82
N LEU A 98 -32.33 -6.05 3.10
CA LEU A 98 -33.21 -7.13 3.55
C LEU A 98 -34.58 -7.07 2.83
N SER A 99 -35.05 -5.88 2.48
CA SER A 99 -36.24 -5.67 1.65
C SER A 99 -36.05 -6.17 0.21
N GLU A 100 -34.92 -5.87 -0.44
CA GLU A 100 -34.61 -6.39 -1.78
C GLU A 100 -34.42 -7.91 -1.80
N ARG A 101 -34.09 -8.52 -0.66
CA ARG A 101 -33.99 -9.98 -0.48
C ARG A 101 -35.31 -10.65 -0.13
N GLY A 102 -36.42 -9.89 0.01
CA GLY A 102 -37.71 -10.44 0.44
C GLY A 102 -37.71 -10.98 1.87
N LEU A 103 -36.77 -10.53 2.71
CA LEU A 103 -36.66 -10.91 4.13
C LEU A 103 -37.33 -9.91 5.07
N LEU A 104 -37.95 -8.87 4.51
CA LEU A 104 -38.83 -7.94 5.21
C LEU A 104 -40.14 -7.83 4.42
N TYR A 105 -41.21 -7.42 5.13
CA TYR A 105 -42.52 -7.11 4.55
C TYR A 105 -42.39 -6.30 3.25
N SER A 106 -43.15 -6.71 2.23
CA SER A 106 -43.10 -6.07 0.92
C SER A 106 -43.76 -4.68 1.00
N PRO A 107 -43.18 -3.62 0.41
CA PRO A 107 -43.81 -2.30 0.36
C PRO A 107 -45.11 -2.36 -0.46
N GLY A 108 -46.22 -2.66 0.20
CA GLY A 108 -47.52 -2.93 -0.44
C GLY A 108 -48.41 -3.87 0.38
N GLU A 109 -47.85 -4.58 1.36
CA GLU A 109 -48.63 -5.44 2.26
C GLU A 109 -49.30 -4.66 3.40
N ILE A 110 -48.72 -3.52 3.83
CA ILE A 110 -49.20 -2.69 4.94
C ILE A 110 -50.50 -1.91 4.59
N LEU A 111 -50.89 -1.89 3.30
CA LEU A 111 -52.02 -1.10 2.79
C LEU A 111 -53.21 -1.97 2.35
N ARG A 112 -53.21 -3.26 2.72
CA ARG A 112 -54.30 -4.21 2.44
C ARG A 112 -54.97 -4.65 3.74
N ASP A 113 -55.48 -3.69 4.51
CA ASP A 113 -56.46 -3.90 5.58
C ASP A 113 -57.60 -2.88 5.45
#